data_AF-A0A246Q464-F1
#
_entry.id   AF-A0A246Q464-F1
#
_cell.length_a   1.000
_cell.length_b   1.000
_cell.length_c   1.000
_cell.angle_alpha   90.00
_cell.angle_beta   90.00
_cell.angle_gamma   90.00
#
_symmetry.space_group_name_H-M   'P 1'
#
loop_
_entity.id
_entity.type
_entity.pdbx_description
1 polymer ?
#
loop_
_entity_poly.entity_id
_entity_poly.type
_entity_poly.pdbx_seq_one_letter_code
_entity_poly.pdbx_strand_id
1 'polypeptide(L)' 'MPLETTPAWSADDIAAHCRRYGLTLPAAMLARMHELSANVTRTGLAIPRQPIKDNEPALVFAMPTPTPIQR' A
#
# COMPACT_ATOMS: atom_id res chain seq x y z
N MET A 1 7.84 13.91 22.44
CA MET A 1 8.22 14.33 21.06
C MET A 1 6.93 14.40 20.27
N PRO A 2 6.56 15.54 19.67
CA PRO A 2 5.37 15.56 18.81
C PRO A 2 5.65 14.63 17.62
N LEU A 3 4.72 13.71 17.35
CA LEU A 3 4.75 12.87 16.15
C LEU A 3 4.76 13.82 14.95
N GLU A 4 5.90 13.99 14.29
CA GLU A 4 5.94 14.64 12.99
C GLU A 4 4.97 13.88 12.09
N THR A 5 3.87 14.53 11.75
CA THR A 5 2.92 14.06 10.75
C THR A 5 3.70 13.87 9.47
N THR A 6 4.02 12.61 9.15
CA THR A 6 4.62 12.21 7.88
C THR A 6 3.95 12.99 6.76
N PRO A 7 4.71 13.66 5.87
CA PRO A 7 4.10 14.53 4.88
C PRO A 7 3.14 13.70 4.03
N ALA A 8 1.86 14.05 4.10
CA ALA A 8 0.87 13.54 3.18
C ALA A 8 1.30 13.97 1.78
N TRP A 9 1.29 13.03 0.83
CA TRP A 9 1.58 13.30 -0.58
C TRP A 9 0.79 14.52 -1.02
N SER A 10 1.43 15.54 -1.56
CA SER A 10 0.71 16.68 -2.14
C SER A 10 0.10 16.30 -3.49
N ALA A 11 -0.84 17.10 -3.98
CA ALA A 11 -1.38 16.91 -5.34
C ALA A 11 -0.28 17.00 -6.42
N ASP A 12 0.73 17.85 -6.21
CA ASP A 12 1.86 18.01 -7.11
C ASP A 12 2.78 16.78 -7.11
N ASP A 13 2.98 16.14 -5.95
CA ASP A 13 3.74 14.89 -5.84
C ASP A 13 3.07 13.76 -6.63
N ILE A 14 1.75 13.67 -6.55
CA ILE A 14 0.95 12.68 -7.28
C ILE A 14 1.03 12.94 -8.79
N ALA A 15 0.91 14.20 -9.22
CA ALA A 15 1.07 14.57 -10.63
C ALA A 15 2.49 14.31 -11.16
N ALA A 16 3.52 14.59 -10.36
CA ALA A 16 4.91 14.27 -10.70
C ALA A 16 5.13 12.75 -10.78
N HIS A 17 4.57 11.98 -9.86
CA HIS A 17 4.63 10.52 -9.87
C HIS A 17 3.98 9.93 -11.13
N CYS A 18 2.76 10.37 -11.48
CA CYS A 18 2.10 9.95 -12.73
C CYS A 18 2.99 10.23 -13.95
N ARG A 19 3.51 11.45 -14.07
CA ARG A 19 4.37 11.85 -15.20
C ARG A 19 5.64 11.01 -15.28
N ARG A 20 6.28 10.70 -14.15
CA ARG A 20 7.49 9.87 -14.08
C ARG A 20 7.27 8.49 -14.72
N TYR A 21 6.07 7.93 -14.58
CA TYR A 21 5.70 6.62 -15.13
C TYR A 21 4.93 6.72 -16.45
N GLY A 22 4.90 7.90 -17.09
CA GLY A 22 4.22 8.10 -18.37
C GLY A 22 2.69 8.02 -18.28
N LEU A 23 2.12 8.16 -17.08
CA LEU A 23 0.68 8.13 -16.86
C LEU A 23 0.08 9.52 -17.01
N THR A 24 -0.91 9.65 -17.91
CA THR A 24 -1.75 10.83 -18.02
C THR A 24 -3.14 10.47 -17.52
N LEU A 25 -3.48 10.94 -16.32
CA LEU A 25 -4.75 10.61 -15.67
C LEU A 25 -5.73 11.80 -15.72
N PRO A 26 -7.04 11.55 -15.90
CA PRO A 26 -8.07 12.56 -15.68
C PRO A 26 -8.04 13.11 -14.25
N ALA A 27 -8.53 14.34 -14.05
CA ALA A 27 -8.52 15.02 -12.75
C ALA A 27 -9.18 14.19 -11.62
N ALA A 28 -10.29 13.51 -11.91
CA ALA A 28 -10.96 12.63 -10.94
C ALA A 28 -10.09 11.45 -10.49
N MET A 29 -9.28 10.89 -11.40
CA MET A 29 -8.36 9.79 -11.08
C MET A 29 -7.14 10.28 -10.30
N LEU A 30 -6.62 11.48 -10.62
CA LEU A 30 -5.56 12.11 -9.81
C LEU A 30 -6.03 12.35 -8.36
N ALA A 31 -7.25 12.86 -8.18
CA ALA A 31 -7.84 13.04 -6.86
C ALA A 31 -7.98 11.70 -6.11
N ARG A 32 -8.42 10.64 -6.80
CA ARG A 32 -8.51 9.31 -6.20
C ARG A 32 -7.14 8.74 -5.84
N MET A 33 -6.14 8.97 -6.67
CA MET A 33 -4.77 8.52 -6.43
C MET A 33 -4.16 9.22 -5.21
N HIS A 34 -4.42 10.52 -5.07
CA HIS A 34 -4.04 11.29 -3.89
C HIS A 34 -4.69 10.74 -2.60
N GLU A 35 -6.00 10.48 -2.62
CA GLU A 35 -6.71 9.87 -1.50
C GLU A 35 -6.14 8.49 -1.11
N LEU A 36 -5.89 7.65 -2.11
CA LEU A 36 -5.31 6.32 -1.90
C LEU A 36 -3.90 6.40 -1.31
N SER A 37 -3.04 7.27 -1.83
CA SER A 37 -1.67 7.46 -1.31
C SER A 37 -1.68 7.93 0.14
N ALA A 38 -2.59 8.84 0.51
CA ALA A 38 -2.77 9.27 1.89
C ALA A 38 -3.22 8.12 2.80
N ASN A 39 -4.18 7.32 2.33
CA ASN A 39 -4.67 6.15 3.07
C ASN A 39 -3.59 5.09 3.28
N VAL A 40 -2.88 4.69 2.22
CA VAL A 40 -1.81 3.70 2.30
C VAL A 40 -0.69 4.17 3.22
N THR A 41 -0.29 5.44 3.12
CA THR A 41 0.75 6.01 3.98
C THR A 41 0.32 5.93 5.46
N ARG A 42 -0.89 6.40 5.77
CA ARG A 42 -1.44 6.34 7.12
C ARG A 42 -1.56 4.92 7.66
N THR A 43 -2.07 3.99 6.87
CA THR A 43 -2.20 2.58 7.26
C THR A 43 -0.84 1.93 7.46
N GLY A 44 0.12 2.16 6.55
CA GLY A 44 1.46 1.60 6.64
C GLY A 44 2.23 2.09 7.86
N LEU A 45 2.12 3.38 8.20
CA LEU A 45 2.74 3.95 9.41
C LEU A 45 2.10 3.46 10.70
N ALA A 46 0.81 3.09 10.67
CA ALA A 46 0.13 2.51 11.82
C ALA A 46 0.56 1.05 12.09
N ILE A 47 1.20 0.39 11.12
CA ILE A 47 1.73 -0.98 11.29
C ILE A 47 3.13 -0.86 11.89
N PRO A 48 3.36 -1.33 13.13
CA PRO A 48 4.69 -1.33 13.71
C PRO A 48 5.63 -2.17 12.86
N ARG A 49 6.80 -1.61 12.53
CA ARG A 49 7.85 -2.38 11.85
C ARG A 49 8.27 -3.53 12.78
N GLN A 50 8.31 -4.75 12.23
CA GLN A 50 8.88 -5.88 12.96
C GLN A 50 10.36 -5.62 13.28
N PRO A 51 10.81 -5.90 14.51
CA PRO A 51 12.17 -5.56 14.95
C PRO A 51 13.24 -6.43 14.27
N ILE A 52 12.89 -7.64 13.83
CA ILE A 52 13.83 -8.63 13.26
C ILE A 52 13.11 -9.37 12.14
N LYS A 53 13.78 -9.54 10.99
CA LYS A 53 13.23 -10.19 9.79
C LYS A 53 12.77 -11.63 10.04
N ASP A 54 13.44 -12.33 10.96
CA ASP A 54 13.18 -13.75 11.26
C ASP A 54 11.88 -13.99 12.06
N ASN A 55 11.23 -12.93 12.53
CA ASN A 55 9.91 -13.00 13.18
C ASN A 55 8.74 -12.84 12.20
N GLU A 56 9.01 -12.61 10.91
CA GLU A 56 7.96 -12.68 9.90
C GLU A 56 7.46 -14.13 9.86
N PRO A 57 6.15 -14.39 10.08
CA PRO A 57 5.63 -15.74 9.94
C PRO A 57 5.96 -16.18 8.51
N ALA A 58 6.77 -17.23 8.39
CA ALA A 58 7.01 -17.86 7.10
C ALA A 58 5.65 -18.06 6.46
N LEU A 59 5.48 -17.54 5.24
CA LEU A 59 4.25 -17.71 4.46
C LEU A 59 4.16 -19.18 4.04
N VAL A 60 3.85 -20.06 5.00
CA VAL A 60 3.44 -21.43 4.71
C VAL A 60 2.00 -21.31 4.26
N PHE A 61 1.81 -20.88 3.02
CA PHE A 61 0.52 -20.98 2.36
C PHE A 61 0.15 -22.47 2.35
N ALA A 62 -0.77 -22.87 3.23
CA ALA A 62 -1.36 -24.18 3.15
C ALA A 62 -2.18 -24.23 1.85
N MET A 63 -1.64 -24.89 0.83
CA MET A 63 -2.37 -25.12 -0.41
C MET A 63 -3.61 -25.97 -0.08
N PRO A 64 -4.81 -25.57 -0.54
CA PRO A 64 -6.00 -26.40 -0.35
C PRO A 64 -5.79 -27.75 -1.05
N THR A 65 -5.85 -28.82 -0.27
CA THR A 65 -5.86 -30.19 -0.81
C THR A 65 -7.18 -30.42 -1.56
N PRO A 66 -7.16 -30.92 -2.80
CA PRO A 66 -8.37 -31.21 -3.55
C PRO A 66 -9.27 -32.18 -2.78
N THR A 67 -10.53 -31.81 -2.56
CA THR A 67 -11.53 -32.73 -2.02
C THR A 67 -11.81 -33.81 -3.07
N PRO A 68 -11.69 -35.11 -2.75
CA PRO A 68 -12.03 -36.16 -3.69
C PRO A 68 -13.51 -36.08 -4.07
N ILE A 69 -13.78 -36.02 -5.37
CA ILE A 69 -15.14 -36.06 -5.91
C ILE A 69 -15.68 -37.47 -5.66
N GLN A 70 -16.65 -37.62 -4.77
CA GLN A 70 -17.43 -38.87 -4.65
C GLN A 70 -18.30 -39.00 -5.91
N ARG A 71 -18.09 -40.09 -6.66
CA ARG A 71 -18.96 -40.51 -7.76
C ARG A 71 -20.13 -41.33 -7.24
#